data_AF-A0A7V7WLZ6-F1
#
_entry.id   AF-A0A7V7WLZ6-F1
#
_cell.length_a   1.000
_cell.length_b   1.000
_cell.length_c   1.000
_cell.angle_alpha   90.00
_cell.angle_beta   90.00
_cell.angle_gamma   90.00
#
_symmetry.space_group_name_H-M   'P 1'
#
loop_
_entity.id
_entity.type
_entity.pdbx_description
1 polymer ?
#
loop_
_entity_poly.entity_id
_entity_poly.type
_entity_poly.pdbx_seq_one_letter_code
_entity_poly.pdbx_strand_id
1 'polypeptide(L)'
;PYKKVYFNPMFRRSEKCIFCYPRIERGLAPACARQCAGRIRFVSFLDDTEGPVHKLVTQWKVALPLHAEFGTQPNVYYVPPLSPSKLDAAGRPTGERRIPDAFLVELFGPRVPEVLKTLEAEREKKRRGEASELMDTLIAYRHEEMVKLDPPRGKA
;
A
#
# COMPACT_ATOMS: atom_id res chain seq x y z
N PRO A 1 18.52 -6.23 3.08
CA PRO A 1 18.72 -5.13 2.10
C PRO A 1 18.20 -3.74 2.54
N TYR A 2 17.01 -3.63 3.16
CA TYR A 2 16.34 -2.35 3.46
C TYR A 2 16.91 -1.52 4.63
N LYS A 3 17.99 -1.97 5.27
CA LYS A 3 18.60 -1.28 6.44
C LYS A 3 17.58 -0.92 7.54
N LYS A 4 16.70 -1.87 7.88
CA LYS A 4 15.63 -1.72 8.91
C LYS A 4 15.94 -2.36 10.27
N VAL A 5 17.18 -2.79 10.45
CA VAL A 5 17.72 -3.25 11.73
C VAL A 5 18.74 -2.22 12.17
N TYR A 6 18.59 -1.72 13.38
CA TYR A 6 19.37 -0.61 13.93
C TYR A 6 20.14 -1.10 15.15
N PHE A 7 21.45 -0.86 15.19
CA PHE A 7 22.27 -1.25 16.32
C PHE A 7 22.13 -0.22 17.44
N ASN A 8 21.80 -0.67 18.65
CA ASN A 8 21.81 0.14 19.85
C ASN A 8 23.17 -0.01 20.56
N PRO A 9 24.01 1.05 20.58
CA PRO A 9 25.36 0.96 21.15
C PRO A 9 25.36 0.85 22.68
N MET A 10 24.33 1.34 23.36
CA MET A 10 24.22 1.29 24.82
C MET A 10 23.96 -0.14 25.31
N PHE A 11 22.95 -0.81 24.74
CA PHE A 11 22.62 -2.19 25.10
C PHE A 11 23.46 -3.23 24.35
N ARG A 12 24.25 -2.80 23.36
CA ARG A 12 25.03 -3.66 22.45
C ARG A 12 24.16 -4.74 21.80
N ARG A 13 22.95 -4.35 21.38
CA ARG A 13 21.96 -5.21 20.74
C ARG A 13 21.35 -4.51 19.55
N SER A 14 20.95 -5.28 18.55
CA SER A 14 20.20 -4.75 17.41
C SER A 14 18.70 -4.75 17.69
N GLU A 15 18.05 -3.66 17.32
CA GLU A 15 16.62 -3.45 17.43
C GLU A 15 16.00 -3.27 16.05
N LYS A 16 14.70 -3.57 15.94
CA LYS A 16 13.96 -3.41 14.69
C LYS A 16 12.48 -3.21 14.96
N CYS A 17 11.74 -2.88 13.90
CA CYS A 17 10.28 -2.93 13.93
C CYS A 17 9.79 -4.28 14.45
N ILE A 18 8.94 -4.25 15.48
CA ILE A 18 8.31 -5.44 16.08
C ILE A 18 6.89 -5.67 15.54
N PHE A 19 6.50 -4.96 14.48
CA PHE A 19 5.16 -4.94 13.90
C PHE A 19 4.03 -4.75 14.93
N CYS A 20 4.35 -4.06 16.03
CA CYS A 20 3.47 -3.89 17.18
C CYS A 20 2.80 -5.20 17.64
N TYR A 21 3.52 -6.33 17.69
CA TYR A 21 2.94 -7.62 18.09
C TYR A 21 2.08 -7.55 19.38
N PRO A 22 2.42 -6.80 20.46
CA PRO A 22 1.58 -6.74 21.65
C PRO A 22 0.20 -6.09 21.41
N ARG A 23 0.08 -5.28 20.34
CA ARG A 23 -1.19 -4.69 19.89
C ARG A 23 -1.94 -5.67 18.99
N ILE A 24 -1.25 -6.28 18.03
CA ILE A 24 -1.84 -7.27 17.12
C ILE A 24 -2.48 -8.43 17.88
N GLU A 25 -1.81 -8.95 18.92
CA GLU A 25 -2.33 -10.02 19.80
C GLU A 25 -3.65 -9.66 20.51
N ARG A 26 -3.99 -8.37 20.58
CA ARG A 26 -5.23 -7.85 21.17
C ARG A 26 -6.23 -7.36 20.12
N GLY A 27 -6.03 -7.70 18.84
CA GLY A 27 -6.85 -7.22 17.73
C GLY A 27 -6.67 -5.74 17.42
N LEU A 28 -5.62 -5.09 17.92
CA LEU A 28 -5.37 -3.66 17.72
C LEU A 28 -4.37 -3.42 16.58
N ALA A 29 -4.73 -2.53 15.66
CA ALA A 29 -3.86 -2.09 14.57
C ALA A 29 -2.47 -1.60 15.07
N PRO A 30 -1.38 -1.80 14.31
CA PRO A 30 -0.08 -1.18 14.58
C PRO A 30 -0.19 0.34 14.72
N ALA A 31 0.64 0.93 15.57
CA ALA A 31 0.58 2.37 15.87
C ALA A 31 0.73 3.22 14.59
N CYS A 32 1.67 2.87 13.72
CA CYS A 32 1.91 3.57 12.45
C CYS A 32 0.74 3.47 11.45
N ALA A 33 -0.16 2.50 11.60
CA ALA A 33 -1.37 2.38 10.81
C ALA A 33 -2.53 3.10 11.49
N ARG A 34 -2.75 2.86 12.79
CA ARG A 34 -3.85 3.44 13.56
C ARG A 34 -3.82 4.96 13.62
N GLN A 35 -2.62 5.54 13.71
CA GLN A 35 -2.41 6.99 13.85
C GLN A 35 -2.22 7.68 12.49
N CYS A 36 -2.44 6.99 11.37
CA CYS A 36 -2.23 7.55 10.05
C CYS A 36 -3.33 8.57 9.71
N ALA A 37 -3.05 9.85 9.95
CA ALA A 37 -3.98 10.94 9.64
C ALA A 37 -4.36 10.98 8.14
N GLY A 38 -3.44 10.61 7.25
CA GLY A 38 -3.67 10.56 5.81
C GLY A 38 -4.50 9.36 5.34
N ARG A 39 -4.84 8.41 6.22
CA ARG A 39 -5.63 7.21 5.88
C ARG A 39 -5.05 6.43 4.69
N ILE A 40 -3.74 6.20 4.70
CA ILE A 40 -2.99 5.50 3.63
C ILE A 40 -2.45 4.12 4.05
N ARG A 41 -2.85 3.61 5.21
CA ARG A 41 -2.28 2.38 5.80
C ARG A 41 -3.34 1.32 5.99
N PHE A 42 -3.22 0.25 5.20
CA PHE A 42 -4.05 -0.94 5.31
C PHE A 42 -3.26 -2.04 6.03
N VAL A 43 -3.91 -2.75 6.95
CA VAL A 43 -3.30 -3.85 7.69
C VAL A 43 -4.29 -5.01 7.79
N SER A 44 -3.96 -6.13 7.16
CA SER A 44 -4.68 -7.39 7.35
C SER A 44 -3.77 -8.58 7.10
N PHE A 45 -4.25 -9.77 7.44
CA PHE A 45 -3.62 -11.00 6.97
C PHE A 45 -3.83 -11.16 5.46
N LEU A 46 -2.82 -11.66 4.75
CA LEU A 46 -2.86 -11.77 3.28
C LEU A 46 -3.73 -12.93 2.80
N ASP A 47 -3.94 -13.94 3.64
CA ASP A 47 -4.77 -15.11 3.40
C ASP A 47 -6.26 -14.87 3.71
N ASP A 48 -6.61 -13.79 4.40
CA ASP A 48 -7.99 -13.35 4.56
C ASP A 48 -8.50 -12.71 3.26
N THR A 49 -9.23 -13.48 2.46
CA THR A 49 -9.74 -13.07 1.13
C THR A 49 -10.67 -11.85 1.18
N GLU A 50 -11.32 -11.65 2.31
CA GLU A 50 -12.21 -10.51 2.55
C GLU A 50 -11.45 -9.27 3.08
N GLY A 51 -10.15 -9.41 3.39
CA GLY A 51 -9.31 -8.35 3.93
C GLY A 51 -8.84 -7.37 2.85
N PRO A 52 -8.67 -6.07 3.19
CA PRO A 52 -8.28 -5.05 2.21
C PRO A 52 -6.90 -5.32 1.59
N VAL A 53 -5.96 -5.90 2.34
CA VAL A 53 -4.63 -6.22 1.79
C VAL A 53 -4.73 -7.33 0.74
N HIS A 54 -5.54 -8.38 0.97
CA HIS A 54 -5.77 -9.42 -0.03
C HIS A 54 -6.39 -8.85 -1.31
N LYS A 55 -7.40 -7.99 -1.15
CA LYS A 55 -8.04 -7.33 -2.30
C LYS A 55 -7.02 -6.53 -3.12
N LEU A 56 -6.18 -5.73 -2.47
CA LEU A 56 -5.21 -4.87 -3.17
C LEU A 56 -4.01 -5.64 -3.77
N VAL A 57 -3.51 -6.67 -3.08
CA VAL A 57 -2.31 -7.42 -3.47
C VAL A 57 -2.63 -8.58 -4.40
N THR A 58 -3.67 -9.37 -4.10
CA THR A 58 -3.97 -10.64 -4.76
C THR A 58 -5.07 -10.51 -5.81
N GLN A 59 -6.20 -9.88 -5.46
CA GLN A 59 -7.37 -9.75 -6.35
C GLN A 59 -7.10 -8.70 -7.44
N TRP A 60 -6.88 -7.44 -7.04
CA TRP A 60 -6.67 -6.32 -7.95
C TRP A 60 -5.23 -6.19 -8.43
N LYS A 61 -4.27 -6.77 -7.69
CA LYS A 61 -2.84 -6.78 -8.01
C LYS A 61 -2.23 -5.39 -8.27
N VAL A 62 -2.73 -4.38 -7.56
CA VAL A 62 -2.30 -2.97 -7.67
C VAL A 62 -1.32 -2.55 -6.57
N ALA A 63 -1.18 -3.33 -5.50
CA ALA A 63 -0.20 -3.09 -4.46
C ALA A 63 1.06 -3.94 -4.73
N LEU A 64 2.19 -3.28 -4.96
CA LEU A 64 3.45 -3.88 -5.38
C LEU A 64 4.50 -3.89 -4.25
N PRO A 65 5.34 -4.93 -4.14
CA PRO A 65 6.45 -4.93 -3.19
C PRO A 65 7.53 -3.90 -3.56
N LEU A 66 8.18 -3.33 -2.55
CA LEU A 66 9.35 -2.45 -2.74
C LEU A 66 10.63 -3.28 -2.95
N HIS A 67 11.36 -3.01 -4.03
CA HIS A 67 12.62 -3.68 -4.39
C HIS A 67 12.54 -5.21 -4.29
N ALA A 68 11.65 -5.82 -5.08
CA ALA A 68 11.45 -7.27 -5.10
C ALA A 68 12.71 -8.05 -5.53
N GLU A 69 13.56 -7.43 -6.36
CA GLU A 69 14.85 -7.94 -6.82
C GLU A 69 15.83 -8.26 -5.69
N PHE A 70 15.61 -7.72 -4.48
CA PHE A 70 16.39 -8.08 -3.30
C PHE A 70 16.11 -9.50 -2.77
N GLY A 71 15.13 -10.22 -3.33
CA GLY A 71 14.90 -11.64 -3.04
C GLY A 71 14.29 -11.94 -1.67
N THR A 72 13.93 -10.92 -0.88
CA THR A 72 13.38 -11.12 0.48
C THR A 72 11.87 -11.36 0.55
N GLN A 73 11.17 -11.23 -0.58
CA GLN A 73 9.71 -11.36 -0.68
C GLN A 73 8.98 -10.51 0.39
N PRO A 74 9.13 -9.16 0.37
CA PRO A 74 8.63 -8.31 1.44
C PRO A 74 7.10 -8.34 1.54
N ASN A 75 6.57 -8.31 2.77
CA ASN A 75 5.13 -8.29 3.05
C ASN A 75 4.57 -6.88 3.32
N VAL A 76 5.25 -5.85 2.84
CA VAL A 76 4.73 -4.48 2.78
C VAL A 76 4.64 -4.09 1.32
N TYR A 77 3.44 -3.69 0.90
CA TYR A 77 3.11 -3.40 -0.49
C TYR A 77 2.70 -1.94 -0.64
N TYR A 78 2.93 -1.39 -1.82
CA TYR A 78 2.72 0.01 -2.15
C TYR A 78 1.85 0.12 -3.39
N VAL A 79 0.81 0.93 -3.31
CA VAL A 79 0.03 1.34 -4.49
C VAL A 79 0.75 2.55 -5.11
N PRO A 80 1.26 2.46 -6.35
CA PRO A 80 2.00 3.55 -6.97
C PRO A 80 1.12 4.82 -7.14
N PRO A 81 1.71 6.01 -7.03
CA PRO A 81 0.97 7.26 -7.22
C PRO A 81 0.67 7.51 -8.69
N LEU A 82 -0.55 7.96 -9.02
CA LEU A 82 -0.90 8.35 -10.39
C LEU A 82 -0.15 9.60 -10.89
N SER A 83 0.37 10.42 -9.97
CA SER A 83 1.03 11.71 -10.22
C SER A 83 0.18 12.74 -10.99
N PRO A 84 0.14 14.02 -10.59
CA PRO A 84 -0.42 15.06 -11.46
C PRO A 84 0.46 15.23 -12.71
N SER A 85 -0.09 15.89 -13.73
CA SER A 85 0.68 16.28 -14.91
C SER A 85 1.82 17.24 -14.55
N LYS A 86 2.88 17.23 -15.35
CA LYS A 86 3.87 18.33 -15.38
C LYS A 86 3.18 19.61 -15.83
N LEU A 87 3.76 20.74 -15.43
CA LEU A 87 3.33 22.06 -15.87
C LEU A 87 4.39 22.60 -16.83
N ASP A 88 3.95 23.22 -17.93
CA ASP A 88 4.83 23.97 -18.81
C ASP A 88 5.25 25.31 -18.18
N ALA A 89 6.09 26.08 -18.87
CA ALA A 89 6.56 27.39 -18.39
C ALA A 89 5.42 28.41 -18.17
N ALA A 90 4.26 28.20 -18.78
CA ALA A 90 3.06 29.02 -18.61
C ALA A 90 2.11 28.46 -17.53
N GLY A 91 2.49 27.40 -16.82
CA GLY A 91 1.70 26.77 -15.76
C GLY A 91 0.60 25.84 -16.27
N ARG A 92 0.59 25.45 -17.55
CA ARG A 92 -0.44 24.59 -18.15
C ARG A 92 -0.03 23.11 -18.07
N PRO A 93 -0.98 22.18 -17.84
CA PRO A 93 -0.69 20.74 -17.84
C PRO A 93 -0.16 20.25 -19.19
N THR A 94 0.96 19.53 -19.19
CA THR A 94 1.56 19.00 -20.44
C THR A 94 0.98 17.66 -20.87
N GLY A 95 0.15 17.02 -20.04
CA GLY A 95 -0.32 15.64 -20.25
C GLY A 95 0.67 14.56 -19.79
N GLU A 96 1.96 14.88 -19.63
CA GLU A 96 2.94 13.95 -19.08
C GLU A 96 2.87 13.88 -17.55
N ARG A 97 3.04 12.68 -16.97
CA ARG A 97 3.13 12.53 -15.52
C ARG A 97 4.37 13.23 -14.96
N ARG A 98 4.22 13.92 -13.82
CA ARG A 98 5.30 14.59 -13.12
C ARG A 98 6.35 13.62 -12.58
N ILE A 99 5.92 12.50 -12.01
CA ILE A 99 6.81 11.41 -11.60
C ILE A 99 7.06 10.52 -12.82
N PRO A 100 8.31 10.30 -13.25
CA PRO A 100 8.61 9.40 -14.35
C PRO A 100 8.25 7.95 -14.03
N ASP A 101 7.57 7.27 -14.95
CA ASP A 101 7.22 5.84 -14.79
C ASP A 101 8.47 4.97 -14.57
N ALA A 102 9.60 5.31 -15.20
CA ALA A 102 10.88 4.60 -15.04
C ALA A 102 11.37 4.56 -13.58
N PHE A 103 11.18 5.66 -12.84
CA PHE A 103 11.54 5.72 -11.42
C PHE A 103 10.64 4.81 -10.58
N LEU A 104 9.34 4.76 -10.88
CA LEU A 104 8.42 3.85 -10.20
C LEU A 104 8.73 2.39 -10.53
N VAL A 105 9.11 2.09 -11.77
CA VAL A 105 9.54 0.75 -12.20
C VAL A 105 10.79 0.29 -11.47
N GLU A 106 11.76 1.19 -11.24
CA GLU A 106 12.94 0.91 -10.43
C GLU A 106 12.57 0.50 -8.99
N LEU A 107 11.58 1.17 -8.39
CA LEU A 107 11.16 0.89 -7.01
C LEU A 107 10.27 -0.36 -6.87
N PHE A 108 9.34 -0.56 -7.79
CA PHE A 108 8.23 -1.52 -7.62
C PHE A 108 8.19 -2.61 -8.69
N GLY A 109 9.08 -2.55 -9.68
CA GLY A 109 9.22 -3.54 -10.74
C GLY A 109 8.42 -3.25 -12.01
N PRO A 110 8.52 -4.14 -13.02
CA PRO A 110 8.05 -3.88 -14.38
C PRO A 110 6.52 -3.81 -14.54
N ARG A 111 5.76 -4.20 -13.53
CA ARG A 111 4.27 -4.19 -13.56
C ARG A 111 3.66 -2.81 -13.28
N VAL A 112 4.46 -1.80 -12.94
CA VAL A 112 3.94 -0.45 -12.64
C VAL A 112 3.02 0.11 -13.73
N PRO A 113 3.35 0.05 -15.05
CA PRO A 113 2.47 0.60 -16.08
C PRO A 113 1.09 -0.06 -16.13
N GLU A 114 1.02 -1.38 -15.92
CA GLU A 114 -0.24 -2.15 -15.83
C GLU A 114 -1.08 -1.68 -14.64
N VAL A 115 -0.43 -1.50 -13.49
CA VAL A 115 -1.08 -1.04 -12.25
C VAL A 115 -1.61 0.39 -12.39
N LEU A 116 -0.80 1.31 -12.93
CA LEU A 116 -1.22 2.70 -13.17
C LEU A 116 -2.42 2.76 -14.12
N LYS A 117 -2.41 1.97 -15.20
CA LYS A 117 -3.55 1.88 -16.13
C LYS A 117 -4.82 1.39 -15.42
N THR A 118 -4.71 0.39 -14.55
CA THR A 118 -5.84 -0.15 -13.77
C THR A 118 -6.40 0.91 -12.82
N LEU A 119 -5.53 1.59 -12.07
CA LEU A 119 -5.91 2.67 -11.15
C LEU A 119 -6.58 3.84 -11.89
N GLU A 120 -6.07 4.24 -13.05
CA GLU A 120 -6.66 5.30 -13.87
C GLU A 120 -8.05 4.91 -14.38
N ALA A 121 -8.21 3.68 -14.89
CA ALA A 121 -9.49 3.19 -15.40
C ALA A 121 -10.56 3.11 -14.29
N GLU A 122 -10.21 2.60 -13.11
CA GLU A 122 -11.13 2.50 -11.98
C GLU A 122 -11.47 3.87 -11.38
N ARG A 123 -10.50 4.80 -11.32
CA ARG A 123 -10.76 6.19 -10.93
C ARG A 123 -11.69 6.89 -11.93
N GLU A 124 -11.51 6.61 -13.21
CA GLU A 124 -12.34 7.14 -14.29
C GLU A 124 -13.80 6.67 -14.16
N LYS A 125 -14.03 5.37 -13.89
CA LYS A 125 -15.37 4.82 -13.60
C LYS A 125 -16.06 5.61 -12.49
N LYS A 126 -15.38 5.81 -11.36
CA LYS A 126 -15.91 6.62 -10.26
C LYS A 126 -16.20 8.06 -10.66
N ARG A 127 -15.35 8.68 -11.49
CA ARG A 127 -15.59 10.04 -12.00
C ARG A 127 -16.87 10.13 -12.84
N ARG A 128 -17.21 9.07 -13.58
CA ARG A 128 -18.47 8.96 -14.34
C ARG A 128 -19.67 8.53 -13.48
N GLY A 129 -19.49 8.33 -12.17
CA GLY A 129 -20.54 7.90 -11.25
C GLY A 129 -20.78 6.38 -11.22
N GLU A 130 -19.93 5.59 -11.88
CA GLU A 130 -20.02 4.12 -11.86
C GLU A 130 -19.41 3.55 -10.56
N ALA A 131 -19.82 2.34 -10.20
CA ALA A 131 -19.24 1.61 -9.07
C ALA A 131 -17.80 1.14 -9.38
N SER A 132 -16.94 1.15 -8.38
CA SER A 132 -15.57 0.63 -8.45
C SER A 132 -15.16 0.16 -7.06
N GLU A 133 -15.14 -1.17 -6.87
CA GLU A 133 -14.72 -1.77 -5.60
C GLU A 133 -13.27 -1.39 -5.26
N LEU A 134 -12.38 -1.30 -6.26
CA LEU A 134 -10.99 -0.89 -6.04
C LEU A 134 -10.92 0.51 -5.44
N MET A 135 -11.62 1.48 -6.04
CA MET A 135 -11.62 2.85 -5.53
C MET A 135 -12.29 2.94 -4.16
N ASP A 136 -13.39 2.21 -3.94
CA ASP A 136 -14.05 2.17 -2.63
C ASP A 136 -13.12 1.60 -1.55
N THR A 137 -12.35 0.56 -1.88
CA THR A 137 -11.33 -0.01 -1.00
C THR A 137 -10.21 0.99 -0.70
N LEU A 138 -9.72 1.73 -1.70
CA LEU A 138 -8.66 2.72 -1.53
C LEU A 138 -9.11 3.99 -0.78
N ILE A 139 -10.36 4.41 -0.97
CA ILE A 139 -10.95 5.54 -0.25
C ILE A 139 -11.23 5.16 1.21
N ALA A 140 -11.69 3.93 1.44
CA ALA A 140 -12.01 3.37 2.75
C ALA A 140 -12.79 4.37 3.62
N TYR A 141 -14.05 4.64 3.26
CA TYR A 141 -14.88 5.68 3.90
C TYR A 141 -14.91 5.55 5.43
N ARG A 142 -14.89 4.32 5.94
CA ARG A 142 -14.76 4.02 7.37
C ARG A 142 -13.34 3.57 7.70
N HIS A 143 -12.75 4.12 8.76
CA HIS A 143 -11.36 3.82 9.10
C HIS A 143 -11.21 2.35 9.54
N GLU A 144 -12.26 1.75 10.10
CA GLU A 144 -12.28 0.34 10.49
C GLU A 144 -12.08 -0.60 9.29
N GLU A 145 -12.49 -0.20 8.07
CA GLU A 145 -12.34 -1.03 6.86
C GLU A 145 -10.88 -1.17 6.41
N MET A 146 -9.99 -0.29 6.90
CA MET A 146 -8.57 -0.33 6.57
C MET A 146 -7.81 -1.40 7.34
N VAL A 147 -8.37 -1.89 8.44
CA VAL A 147 -7.71 -2.84 9.33
C VAL A 147 -8.60 -4.04 9.56
N LYS A 148 -8.08 -5.23 9.25
CA LYS A 148 -8.76 -6.50 9.55
C LYS A 148 -7.79 -7.49 10.16
N LEU A 149 -7.89 -7.64 11.48
CA LEU A 149 -6.99 -8.46 12.30
C LEU A 149 -7.71 -9.57 13.05
N ASP A 150 -9.01 -9.75 12.80
CA ASP A 150 -9.75 -10.86 13.36
C ASP A 150 -9.18 -12.18 12.80
N PRO A 151 -9.03 -13.22 13.62
CA PRO A 151 -8.70 -14.54 13.11
C PRO A 151 -9.78 -14.96 12.09
N PRO A 152 -9.38 -15.59 10.95
CA PRO A 152 -10.34 -16.02 9.94
C PRO A 152 -11.40 -16.91 10.58
N ARG A 153 -12.68 -16.59 10.33
CA ARG A 153 -13.82 -17.31 10.91
C ARG A 153 -13.65 -18.82 10.63
N GLY A 154 -13.57 -19.64 11.68
CA GLY A 154 -13.53 -21.10 11.56
C GLY A 154 -12.21 -21.80 11.94
N LYS A 155 -11.25 -21.09 12.56
CA LYS A 155 -10.11 -21.73 13.25
C LYS A 155 -10.06 -21.25 14.70
N ALA A 156 -10.84 -21.92 15.55
CA ALA A 156 -10.64 -21.99 17.00
C ALA A 156 -10.27 -23.44 17.34
#